data_AF-Q10NI7-F1
#
_entry.id   AF-Q10NI7-F1
#
_cell.length_a   1.000
_cell.length_b   1.000
_cell.length_c   1.000
_cell.angle_alpha   90.00
_cell.angle_beta   90.00
_cell.angle_gamma   90.00
#
_symmetry.space_group_name_H-M   'P 1'
#
loop_
_entity.id
_entity.type
_entity.pdbx_description
1 polymer ?
#
loop_
_entity_poly.entity_id
_entity_poly.type
_entity_poly.pdbx_seq_one_letter_code
_entity_poly.pdbx_strand_id
1 'polypeptide(L)'
;MEIESQFLVQMEYAEELANTIGQTVDATEMPDAIEIIFQTALNLGRHGGVDEMMGKSASAMVLYSKAVSMLRFLLTEAPSLALNPALSLTRDDRRRLRTYIEAVNARLVPLQYQRH
;
A
#
# COMPACT_ATOMS: atom_id res chain seq x y z
N MET A 1 23.53 -0.98 0.41
CA MET A 1 23.66 -0.49 -0.98
C MET A 1 22.42 -0.73 -1.82
N GLU A 2 21.74 -1.89 -1.77
CA GLU A 2 20.56 -2.12 -2.64
C GLU A 2 19.39 -1.17 -2.36
N ILE A 3 19.00 -0.99 -1.08
CA ILE A 3 17.91 -0.07 -0.70
C ILE A 3 18.22 1.38 -1.09
N GLU A 4 19.45 1.81 -0.84
CA GLU A 4 19.91 3.16 -1.19
C GLU A 4 19.91 3.38 -2.71
N SER A 5 20.39 2.41 -3.48
CA SER A 5 20.36 2.47 -4.94
C SER A 5 18.92 2.50 -5.47
N GLN A 6 18.03 1.69 -4.93
CA GLN A 6 16.62 1.71 -5.32
C GLN A 6 15.96 3.04 -4.97
N PHE A 7 16.29 3.61 -3.81
CA PHE A 7 15.79 4.91 -3.40
C PHE A 7 16.20 6.01 -4.39
N LEU A 8 17.49 6.07 -4.76
CA LEU A 8 17.98 7.07 -5.72
C LEU A 8 17.28 6.96 -7.08
N VAL A 9 17.08 5.73 -7.58
CA VAL A 9 16.36 5.49 -8.85
C VAL A 9 14.91 5.97 -8.76
N GLN A 10 14.20 5.70 -7.65
CA GLN A 10 12.82 6.18 -7.49
C GLN A 10 12.73 7.70 -7.33
N MET A 11 13.75 8.33 -6.72
CA MET A 11 13.83 9.78 -6.56
C MET A 11 14.03 10.48 -7.91
N GLU A 12 14.99 10.00 -8.71
CA GLU A 12 15.23 10.50 -10.07
C GLU A 12 13.97 10.38 -10.94
N TYR A 13 13.32 9.21 -10.90
CA TYR A 13 12.06 9.00 -11.63
C TYR A 13 10.94 9.94 -11.18
N ALA A 14 10.82 10.20 -9.86
CA ALA A 14 9.82 11.13 -9.35
C ALA A 14 10.08 12.59 -9.81
N GLU A 15 11.34 13.01 -9.88
CA GLU A 15 11.72 14.33 -10.41
C GLU A 15 11.40 14.47 -11.90
N GLU A 16 11.69 13.44 -12.71
CA GLU A 16 11.32 13.39 -14.12
C GLU A 16 9.79 13.48 -14.33
N LEU A 17 9.02 12.76 -13.51
CA LEU A 17 7.57 12.77 -13.56
C LEU A 17 7.00 14.15 -13.19
N ALA A 18 7.55 14.78 -12.14
CA ALA A 18 7.14 16.11 -11.71
C ALA A 18 7.38 17.17 -12.78
N ASN A 19 8.52 17.10 -13.48
CA ASN A 19 8.82 17.98 -14.61
C ASN A 19 7.82 17.80 -15.75
N THR A 20 7.42 16.57 -16.04
CA THR A 20 6.45 16.24 -17.09
C THR A 20 5.05 16.73 -16.73
N ILE A 21 4.60 16.46 -15.50
CA ILE A 21 3.25 16.82 -15.04
C ILE A 21 3.10 18.33 -14.89
N GLY A 22 4.12 19.03 -14.38
CA GLY A 22 4.11 20.48 -14.22
C GLY A 22 4.01 21.28 -15.54
N GLN A 23 4.28 20.63 -16.68
CA GLN A 23 4.13 21.22 -18.02
C GLN A 23 2.72 21.05 -18.60
N THR A 24 1.85 20.24 -17.97
CA THR A 24 0.48 20.01 -18.44
C THR A 24 -0.49 21.05 -17.87
N VAL A 25 -1.25 21.71 -18.75
CA VAL A 25 -2.09 22.88 -18.45
C VAL A 25 -3.32 22.54 -17.57
N ASP A 26 -3.70 21.26 -17.50
CA ASP A 26 -4.89 20.75 -16.80
C ASP A 26 -4.59 20.03 -15.46
N ALA A 27 -3.36 20.12 -14.94
CA ALA A 27 -2.99 19.52 -13.65
C ALA A 27 -3.53 20.35 -12.48
N THR A 28 -4.85 20.37 -12.30
CA THR A 28 -5.51 21.26 -11.33
C THR A 28 -5.34 20.83 -9.88
N GLU A 29 -5.10 19.54 -9.56
CA GLU A 29 -4.86 19.07 -8.18
C GLU A 29 -3.94 17.83 -8.11
N MET A 30 -2.99 17.83 -7.17
CA MET A 30 -2.12 16.67 -6.90
C MET A 30 -2.94 15.52 -6.29
N PRO A 31 -2.82 14.27 -6.79
CA PRO A 31 -3.53 13.13 -6.22
C PRO A 31 -3.17 12.87 -4.75
N ASP A 32 -4.16 12.45 -3.94
CA ASP A 32 -3.93 12.05 -2.56
C ASP A 32 -3.21 10.69 -2.49
N ALA A 33 -1.91 10.72 -2.21
CA ALA A 33 -1.08 9.52 -2.09
C ALA A 33 -1.53 8.58 -0.96
N ILE A 34 -2.06 9.11 0.15
CA ILE A 34 -2.54 8.29 1.27
C ILE A 34 -3.78 7.50 0.86
N GLU A 35 -4.71 8.15 0.17
CA GLU A 35 -5.91 7.49 -0.36
C GLU A 35 -5.55 6.46 -1.44
N ILE A 36 -4.59 6.77 -2.32
CA ILE A 36 -4.11 5.82 -3.34
C ILE A 36 -3.54 4.56 -2.69
N ILE A 37 -2.69 4.69 -1.67
CA ILE A 37 -2.13 3.54 -0.95
C ILE A 37 -3.24 2.73 -0.28
N PHE A 38 -4.19 3.40 0.35
CA PHE A 38 -5.32 2.75 1.01
C PHE A 38 -6.17 1.94 0.02
N GLN A 39 -6.60 2.54 -1.09
CA GLN A 39 -7.40 1.87 -2.11
C GLN A 39 -6.65 0.74 -2.78
N THR A 40 -5.36 0.93 -3.05
CA THR A 40 -4.49 -0.12 -3.63
C THR A 40 -4.41 -1.32 -2.68
N ALA A 41 -4.21 -1.09 -1.38
CA ALA A 41 -4.16 -2.17 -0.40
C ALA A 41 -5.47 -2.97 -0.34
N LEU A 42 -6.61 -2.28 -0.35
CA LEU A 42 -7.93 -2.94 -0.38
C LEU A 42 -8.12 -3.74 -1.67
N ASN A 43 -7.67 -3.22 -2.81
CA ASN A 43 -7.79 -3.90 -4.09
C ASN A 43 -6.93 -5.17 -4.14
N LEU A 44 -5.69 -5.08 -3.67
CA LEU A 44 -4.80 -6.24 -3.53
C LEU A 44 -5.41 -7.31 -2.61
N GLY A 45 -5.99 -6.90 -1.48
CA GLY A 45 -6.70 -7.84 -0.59
C GLY A 45 -7.88 -8.55 -1.28
N ARG A 46 -8.70 -7.82 -2.04
CA ARG A 46 -9.81 -8.44 -2.80
C ARG A 46 -9.31 -9.37 -3.90
N HIS A 47 -8.31 -8.96 -4.67
CA HIS A 47 -7.70 -9.82 -5.68
C HIS A 47 -7.05 -11.06 -5.08
N GLY A 48 -6.42 -10.93 -3.91
CA GLY A 48 -5.92 -12.08 -3.15
C GLY A 48 -7.01 -13.09 -2.83
N GLY A 49 -8.21 -12.61 -2.43
CA GLY A 49 -9.37 -13.48 -2.20
C GLY A 49 -9.90 -14.16 -3.45
N VAL A 50 -9.88 -13.48 -4.59
CA VAL A 50 -10.22 -14.08 -5.88
C VAL A 50 -9.21 -15.19 -6.22
N ASP A 51 -7.92 -14.93 -6.07
CA ASP A 51 -6.88 -15.92 -6.34
C ASP A 51 -6.92 -17.10 -5.37
N GLU A 52 -7.21 -16.87 -4.08
CA GLU A 52 -7.42 -17.93 -3.08
C GLU A 52 -8.58 -18.84 -3.51
N MET A 53 -9.72 -18.26 -3.88
CA MET A 53 -10.90 -19.01 -4.33
C MET A 53 -10.66 -19.78 -5.63
N MET A 54 -9.76 -19.28 -6.49
CA MET A 54 -9.35 -19.93 -7.73
C MET A 54 -8.22 -20.97 -7.53
N GLY A 55 -7.84 -21.28 -6.29
CA GLY A 55 -6.78 -22.24 -5.97
C GLY A 55 -5.35 -21.75 -6.24
N LYS A 56 -5.18 -20.45 -6.52
CA LYS A 56 -3.87 -19.83 -6.80
C LYS A 56 -3.22 -19.33 -5.51
N SER A 57 -3.00 -20.23 -4.54
CA SER A 57 -2.56 -19.89 -3.18
C SER A 57 -1.26 -19.06 -3.15
N ALA A 58 -0.28 -19.37 -4.01
CA ALA A 58 0.97 -18.61 -4.07
C ALA A 58 0.75 -17.14 -4.49
N SER A 59 -0.14 -16.90 -5.45
CA SER A 59 -0.50 -15.54 -5.90
C SER A 59 -1.27 -14.80 -4.81
N ALA A 60 -2.26 -15.47 -4.21
CA ALA A 60 -3.04 -14.94 -3.09
C ALA A 60 -2.14 -14.49 -1.92
N MET A 61 -1.15 -15.32 -1.54
CA MET A 61 -0.18 -14.98 -0.51
C MET A 61 0.60 -13.69 -0.82
N VAL A 62 1.09 -13.54 -2.07
CA VAL A 62 1.81 -12.34 -2.49
C VAL A 62 0.91 -11.10 -2.40
N LEU A 63 -0.32 -11.20 -2.90
CA LEU A 63 -1.29 -10.11 -2.90
C LEU A 63 -1.68 -9.70 -1.46
N TYR A 64 -1.96 -10.67 -0.60
CA TYR A 64 -2.25 -10.42 0.81
C TYR A 64 -1.07 -9.84 1.56
N SER A 65 0.15 -10.33 1.31
CA SER A 65 1.35 -9.78 1.93
C SER A 65 1.54 -8.31 1.56
N LYS A 66 1.39 -7.95 0.28
CA LYS A 66 1.45 -6.55 -0.17
C LYS A 66 0.36 -5.69 0.46
N ALA A 67 -0.89 -6.18 0.51
CA ALA A 67 -2.00 -5.46 1.14
C ALA A 67 -1.72 -5.16 2.63
N VAL A 68 -1.25 -6.17 3.38
CA VAL A 68 -0.90 -5.99 4.81
C VAL A 68 0.23 -4.99 4.98
N SER A 69 1.27 -5.04 4.14
CA SER A 69 2.38 -4.09 4.21
C SER A 69 1.91 -2.65 3.98
N MET A 70 1.06 -2.41 2.98
CA MET A 70 0.51 -1.07 2.71
C MET A 70 -0.39 -0.57 3.85
N LEU A 71 -1.28 -1.41 4.39
CA LEU A 71 -2.13 -1.03 5.52
C LEU A 71 -1.33 -0.76 6.80
N ARG A 72 -0.24 -1.51 7.03
CA ARG A 72 0.68 -1.26 8.15
C ARG A 72 1.43 0.05 7.98
N PHE A 73 1.97 0.31 6.78
CA PHE A 73 2.61 1.59 6.45
C PHE A 73 1.69 2.76 6.80
N LEU A 74 0.44 2.72 6.37
CA LEU A 74 -0.55 3.76 6.69
C LEU A 74 -0.75 3.94 8.20
N LEU A 75 -0.82 2.83 8.95
CA LEU A 75 -1.07 2.85 10.38
C LEU A 75 0.13 3.35 11.22
N THR A 76 1.37 3.05 10.79
CA THR A 76 2.57 3.24 11.61
C THR A 76 3.55 4.26 11.06
N GLU A 77 3.84 4.21 9.76
CA GLU A 77 4.93 4.98 9.14
C GLU A 77 4.42 6.29 8.54
N ALA A 78 3.30 6.27 7.82
CA ALA A 78 2.76 7.44 7.14
C ALA A 78 2.51 8.65 8.07
N PRO A 79 2.01 8.50 9.32
CA PRO A 79 1.84 9.62 10.23
C PRO A 79 3.15 10.27 10.70
N SER A 80 4.30 9.60 10.53
CA SER A 80 5.63 10.12 10.87
C SER A 80 6.31 10.88 9.73
N LEU A 81 5.72 10.85 8.53
CA LEU A 81 6.25 11.55 7.37
C LEU A 81 5.95 13.05 7.44
N ALA A 82 6.87 13.86 6.91
CA ALA A 82 6.73 15.31 6.81
C ALA A 82 5.79 15.71 5.65
N LEU A 83 4.54 15.25 5.70
CA LEU A 83 3.51 15.56 4.71
C LEU A 83 2.92 16.96 4.94
N ASN A 84 2.45 17.58 3.87
CA ASN A 84 1.75 18.87 3.92
C ASN A 84 0.39 18.76 3.20
N PRO A 85 -0.74 18.71 3.93
CA PRO A 85 -0.84 18.71 5.39
C PRO A 85 -0.34 17.41 6.04
N ALA A 86 0.02 17.47 7.32
CA ALA A 86 0.44 16.28 8.07
C ALA A 86 -0.71 15.27 8.19
N LEU A 87 -0.40 13.98 8.04
CA LEU A 87 -1.40 12.93 8.17
C LEU A 87 -1.82 12.76 9.64
N SER A 88 -3.10 12.97 9.93
CA SER A 88 -3.69 12.70 11.24
C SER A 88 -4.75 11.61 11.14
N LEU A 89 -4.46 10.46 11.74
CA LEU A 89 -5.43 9.35 11.81
C LEU A 89 -6.26 9.45 13.08
N THR A 90 -7.59 9.48 12.91
CA THR A 90 -8.54 9.42 14.03
C THR A 90 -8.51 8.06 14.71
N ARG A 91 -9.17 7.94 15.87
CA ARG A 91 -9.31 6.65 16.57
C ARG A 91 -10.04 5.62 15.70
N ASP A 92 -11.04 6.07 14.95
CA ASP A 92 -11.83 5.21 14.08
C ASP A 92 -11.03 4.75 12.86
N ASP A 93 -10.22 5.63 12.26
CA ASP A 93 -9.32 5.24 11.16
C ASP A 93 -8.32 4.18 11.60
N ARG A 94 -7.69 4.39 12.76
CA ARG A 94 -6.73 3.41 13.33
C ARG A 94 -7.40 2.08 13.63
N ARG A 95 -8.62 2.11 14.16
CA ARG A 95 -9.41 0.89 14.41
C ARG A 95 -9.73 0.18 13.09
N ARG A 96 -10.19 0.92 12.08
CA ARG A 96 -10.54 0.37 10.76
C ARG A 96 -9.33 -0.28 10.08
N LEU A 97 -8.17 0.39 10.08
CA LEU A 97 -6.92 -0.17 9.55
C LEU A 97 -6.53 -1.47 10.26
N ARG A 98 -6.59 -1.51 11.60
CA ARG A 98 -6.32 -2.74 12.37
C ARG A 98 -7.28 -3.86 12.00
N THR A 99 -8.58 -3.58 11.91
CA THR A 99 -9.57 -4.58 11.51
C THR A 99 -9.28 -5.15 10.11
N TYR A 100 -8.89 -4.32 9.14
CA TYR A 100 -8.51 -4.83 7.81
C TYR A 100 -7.23 -5.66 7.84
N ILE A 101 -6.21 -5.23 8.60
CA ILE A 101 -4.97 -6.00 8.78
C ILE A 101 -5.27 -7.36 9.41
N GLU A 102 -6.10 -7.42 10.44
CA GLU A 102 -6.51 -8.66 11.10
C GLU A 102 -7.27 -9.58 10.14
N ALA A 103 -8.25 -9.04 9.39
CA ALA A 103 -9.04 -9.79 8.43
C ALA A 103 -8.18 -10.40 7.31
N VAL A 104 -7.20 -9.65 6.78
CA VAL A 104 -6.31 -10.16 5.73
C VAL A 104 -5.32 -11.19 6.31
N ASN A 105 -4.76 -10.95 7.50
CA ASN A 105 -3.86 -11.93 8.14
C ASN A 105 -4.55 -13.25 8.47
N ALA A 106 -5.84 -13.22 8.83
CA ALA A 106 -6.62 -14.44 9.06
C ALA A 106 -6.68 -15.35 7.81
N ARG A 107 -6.50 -14.78 6.61
CA ARG A 107 -6.39 -15.52 5.34
C ARG A 107 -4.96 -15.87 4.98
N LEU A 108 -4.03 -14.92 5.14
CA LEU A 108 -2.63 -15.09 4.76
C LEU A 108 -1.89 -16.16 5.60
N VAL A 109 -2.07 -16.13 6.92
CA VAL A 109 -1.28 -16.95 7.85
C VAL A 109 -1.49 -18.46 7.58
N PRO A 110 -2.72 -18.98 7.43
CA PRO A 110 -2.92 -20.38 7.06
C PRO A 110 -2.24 -20.79 5.75
N LEU A 111 -2.30 -19.93 4.72
CA LEU A 111 -1.69 -20.20 3.41
C LEU A 111 -0.17 -20.31 3.49
N GLN A 112 0.46 -19.58 4.42
CA GLN A 112 1.91 -19.67 4.66
C GLN A 112 2.32 -21.03 5.24
N TYR A 113 1.49 -21.61 6.13
CA TYR A 113 1.77 -22.91 6.74
C TYR A 113 1.55 -24.10 5.81
N GLN A 114 0.69 -23.97 4.80
CA GLN A 114 0.43 -25.01 3.80
C GLN A 114 1.57 -25.22 2.79
N ARG A 115 2.64 -24.43 2.89
CA ARG A 115 3.77 -24.43 1.95
C ARG A 115 4.93 -25.36 2.39
N HIS A 116 4.71 -26.20 3.40
CA HIS A 116 5.62 -27.22 3.91
C HIS A 116 5.04 -28.62 3.71
#